data_AF-A0A967I9L6-F1
#
_entry.id   AF-A0A967I9L6-F1
#
_cell.length_a   1.000
_cell.length_b   1.000
_cell.length_c   1.000
_cell.angle_alpha   90.00
_cell.angle_beta   90.00
_cell.angle_gamma   90.00
#
_symmetry.space_group_name_H-M   'P 1'
#
loop_
_entity.id
_entity.type
_entity.pdbx_description
1 polymer ?
#
loop_
_entity_poly.entity_id
_entity_poly.type
_entity_poly.pdbx_seq_one_letter_code
_entity_poly.pdbx_strand_id
1 'polypeptide(L)'
;MTLATLCAFLLLVAGAIHSYSFMCRKLPAERRPPRYPLKRAGQILLDLLWVLIFFAGIQLAFTLSVALGIVAAVLYFVVLPFLYQPMVAKLIGFKGLRDYIDYLEHRH
;
A
#
# COMPACT_ATOMS: atom_id res chain seq x y z
N MET A 1 -3.54 10.76 21.48
CA MET A 1 -4.15 9.96 20.40
C MET A 1 -4.87 8.77 21.02
N THR A 2 -6.07 8.41 20.57
CA THR A 2 -6.73 7.18 21.03
C THR A 2 -6.12 5.94 20.36
N LEU A 3 -6.28 4.76 20.95
CA LEU A 3 -5.86 3.48 20.35
C LEU A 3 -6.51 3.27 18.96
N ALA A 4 -7.77 3.68 18.80
CA ALA A 4 -8.47 3.62 17.52
C ALA A 4 -7.83 4.55 16.47
N THR A 5 -7.44 5.77 16.85
CA THR A 5 -6.74 6.71 15.96
C THR A 5 -5.38 6.17 15.53
N LEU A 6 -4.64 5.56 16.46
CA LEU A 6 -3.34 4.95 16.17
C LEU A 6 -3.48 3.75 15.23
N CYS A 7 -4.46 2.87 15.49
CA CYS A 7 -4.80 1.75 14.62
C CYS A 7 -5.09 2.21 13.18
N ALA A 8 -6.00 3.18 13.03
CA ALA A 8 -6.34 3.75 11.72
C ALA A 8 -5.11 4.34 11.03
N PHE A 9 -4.30 5.11 11.75
CA PHE A 9 -3.07 5.70 11.21
C PHE A 9 -2.10 4.63 10.69
N LEU A 10 -1.84 3.58 11.47
CA LEU A 10 -0.94 2.49 11.08
C LEU A 10 -1.47 1.77 9.83
N LEU A 11 -2.76 1.44 9.79
CA LEU A 11 -3.37 0.77 8.64
C LEU A 11 -3.36 1.64 7.37
N LEU A 12 -3.58 2.94 7.50
CA LEU A 12 -3.48 3.89 6.37
C LEU A 12 -2.04 3.98 5.85
N VAL A 13 -1.05 4.11 6.74
CA VAL A 13 0.37 4.14 6.37
C VAL A 13 0.80 2.82 5.71
N ALA A 14 0.42 1.68 6.30
CA ALA A 14 0.68 0.38 5.70
C ALA A 14 0.04 0.23 4.32
N GLY A 15 -1.19 0.71 4.13
CA GLY A 15 -1.89 0.66 2.85
C GLY A 15 -1.23 1.51 1.78
N ALA A 16 -0.72 2.70 2.15
CA ALA A 16 0.02 3.57 1.26
C ALA A 16 1.34 2.92 0.80
N ILE A 17 2.12 2.35 1.74
CA ILE A 17 3.40 1.67 1.43
C ILE A 17 3.14 0.42 0.59
N HIS A 18 2.14 -0.39 0.96
CA HIS A 18 1.76 -1.60 0.22
C HIS A 18 1.36 -1.25 -1.23
N SER A 19 0.48 -0.26 -1.43
CA SER A 19 0.04 0.17 -2.77
C SER A 19 1.20 0.72 -3.59
N TYR A 20 2.08 1.52 -2.98
CA TYR A 20 3.28 2.03 -3.63
C TYR A 20 4.25 0.91 -4.03
N SER A 21 4.56 -0.01 -3.13
CA SER A 21 5.43 -1.17 -3.41
C SER A 21 4.86 -2.01 -4.54
N PHE A 22 3.58 -2.37 -4.45
CA PHE A 22 2.89 -3.19 -5.45
C PHE A 22 2.91 -2.55 -6.84
N MET A 23 2.56 -1.26 -6.94
CA MET A 23 2.52 -0.59 -8.24
C MET A 23 3.90 -0.40 -8.86
N CYS A 24 4.92 -0.07 -8.05
CA CYS A 24 6.29 0.08 -8.54
C CYS A 24 6.89 -1.25 -9.02
N ARG A 25 6.53 -2.37 -8.39
CA ARG A 25 7.04 -3.71 -8.80
C ARG A 25 6.59 -4.14 -10.18
N LYS A 26 5.36 -3.80 -10.55
CA LYS A 26 4.81 -4.10 -11.88
C LYS A 26 5.48 -3.30 -13.00
N LEU A 27 6.18 -2.21 -12.66
CA LEU A 27 6.90 -1.40 -13.65
C LEU A 27 8.28 -2.00 -13.97
N PRO A 28 8.73 -1.85 -15.24
CA PRO A 28 10.09 -2.18 -15.62
C PRO A 28 11.08 -1.29 -14.88
N ALA A 29 12.31 -1.79 -14.67
CA ALA A 29 13.32 -1.11 -13.86
C ALA A 29 13.60 0.35 -14.31
N GLU A 30 13.54 0.59 -15.62
CA GLU A 30 13.76 1.89 -16.26
C GLU A 30 12.68 2.95 -15.91
N ARG A 31 11.45 2.51 -15.60
CA ARG A 31 10.32 3.40 -15.29
C ARG A 31 10.01 3.48 -13.79
N ARG A 32 10.79 2.81 -12.94
CA ARG A 32 10.59 2.89 -11.50
C ARG A 32 10.99 4.27 -11.00
N PRO A 33 10.22 4.87 -10.08
CA PRO A 33 10.55 6.19 -9.56
C PRO A 33 11.88 6.14 -8.79
N PRO A 34 12.70 7.21 -8.78
CA PRO A 34 14.04 7.20 -8.18
C PRO A 34 14.08 6.82 -6.69
N ARG A 35 12.97 7.07 -5.98
CA ARG A 35 12.82 6.74 -4.54
C ARG A 35 12.51 5.27 -4.29
N TYR A 36 12.12 4.51 -5.31
CA TYR A 36 11.82 3.09 -5.15
C TYR A 36 13.12 2.25 -5.22
N PRO A 37 13.35 1.33 -4.27
CA PRO A 37 14.59 0.55 -4.23
C PRO A 37 14.78 -0.32 -5.48
N LEU A 38 15.90 -0.13 -6.16
CA LEU A 38 16.28 -0.93 -7.33
C LEU A 38 16.74 -2.35 -6.93
N LYS A 39 17.45 -2.46 -5.80
CA LYS A 39 17.98 -3.74 -5.28
C LYS A 39 16.88 -4.55 -4.61
N ARG A 40 16.90 -5.88 -4.81
CA ARG A 40 15.95 -6.84 -4.22
C ARG A 40 15.85 -6.72 -2.69
N ALA A 41 16.97 -6.52 -2.00
CA ALA A 41 17.00 -6.34 -0.55
C ALA A 41 16.17 -5.13 -0.07
N GLY A 42 16.26 -3.98 -0.76
CA GLY A 42 15.47 -2.80 -0.41
C GLY A 42 13.98 -3.00 -0.68
N GLN A 43 13.63 -3.75 -1.72
CA GLN A 43 12.24 -4.10 -2.03
C GLN A 43 11.64 -5.03 -0.96
N ILE A 44 12.43 -6.00 -0.47
CA ILE A 44 12.04 -6.88 0.63
C ILE A 44 11.88 -6.08 1.92
N LEU A 45 12.79 -5.13 2.20
CA LEU A 45 12.69 -4.28 3.39
C LEU A 45 11.42 -3.43 3.37
N LEU A 46 11.07 -2.87 2.21
CA LEU A 46 9.83 -2.11 2.04
C LEU A 46 8.59 -2.99 2.25
N ASP A 47 8.65 -4.25 1.81
CA ASP A 47 7.57 -5.21 2.04
C ASP A 47 7.42 -5.56 3.52
N LEU A 48 8.52 -5.91 4.17
CA LEU A 48 8.53 -6.21 5.60
C LEU A 48 8.02 -5.02 6.41
N LEU A 49 8.37 -3.79 6.01
CA LEU A 49 7.91 -2.58 6.67
C LEU A 49 6.38 -2.47 6.65
N TRP A 50 5.73 -2.58 5.48
CA TRP A 50 4.27 -2.46 5.45
C TRP A 50 3.60 -3.64 6.13
N VAL A 51 4.16 -4.85 6.04
CA VAL A 51 3.64 -6.05 6.73
C VAL A 51 3.67 -5.85 8.24
N LEU A 52 4.78 -5.38 8.80
CA LEU A 52 4.92 -5.13 10.23
C LEU A 52 3.95 -4.04 10.71
N ILE A 53 3.83 -2.95 9.97
CA ILE A 53 2.89 -1.86 10.31
C ILE A 53 1.44 -2.34 10.22
N PHE A 54 1.10 -3.15 9.20
CA PHE A 54 -0.21 -3.77 9.05
C PHE A 54 -0.53 -4.66 10.25
N PHE A 55 0.37 -5.58 10.62
CA PHE A 55 0.15 -6.47 11.75
C PHE A 55 0.03 -5.71 13.07
N ALA A 56 0.84 -4.66 13.29
CA ALA A 56 0.69 -3.80 14.45
C ALA A 56 -0.67 -3.10 14.47
N GLY A 57 -1.10 -2.52 13.35
CA GLY A 57 -2.38 -1.85 13.22
C GLY A 57 -3.58 -2.78 13.41
N ILE A 58 -3.54 -3.97 12.80
CA ILE A 58 -4.64 -4.93 12.85
C ILE A 58 -4.74 -5.60 14.22
N GLN A 59 -3.60 -5.90 14.86
CA GLN A 59 -3.58 -6.42 16.22
C GLN A 59 -4.26 -5.44 17.18
N LEU A 60 -3.95 -4.14 17.07
CA LEU A 60 -4.62 -3.11 17.85
C LEU A 60 -6.14 -3.06 17.60
N ALA A 61 -6.58 -3.24 16.35
CA ALA A 61 -8.01 -3.31 16.03
C ALA A 61 -8.70 -4.49 16.75
N PHE A 62 -8.09 -5.68 16.71
CA PHE A 62 -8.62 -6.87 17.38
C PHE A 62 -8.61 -6.75 18.90
N THR A 63 -7.64 -6.04 19.49
CA THR A 63 -7.63 -5.76 20.93
C THR A 63 -8.76 -4.83 21.39
N LEU A 64 -9.25 -3.97 20.49
CA LEU A 64 -10.40 -3.10 20.77
C LEU A 64 -11.73 -3.87 20.66
N SER A 65 -11.93 -4.57 19.55
CA SER A 65 -13.00 -5.57 19.41
C SER A 65 -12.80 -6.44 18.18
N VAL A 66 -13.31 -7.67 18.21
CA VAL A 66 -13.26 -8.61 17.07
C VAL A 66 -13.96 -8.04 15.84
N ALA A 67 -15.14 -7.43 16.02
CA ALA A 67 -15.89 -6.82 14.92
C ALA A 67 -15.09 -5.71 14.23
N LEU A 68 -14.42 -4.85 15.01
CA LEU A 68 -13.61 -3.76 14.48
C LEU A 68 -12.35 -4.27 13.78
N GLY A 69 -11.74 -5.35 14.27
CA GLY A 69 -10.64 -6.05 13.58
C GLY A 69 -11.05 -6.60 12.21
N ILE A 70 -12.20 -7.27 12.13
CA ILE A 70 -12.74 -7.79 10.85
C ILE A 70 -13.03 -6.64 9.89
N VAL A 71 -13.74 -5.60 10.34
CA VAL A 71 -14.05 -4.42 9.51
C VAL A 71 -12.76 -3.76 9.01
N ALA A 72 -11.77 -3.58 9.89
CA ALA A 72 -10.48 -3.00 9.51
C ALA A 72 -9.74 -3.83 8.46
N ALA A 73 -9.74 -5.16 8.58
CA ALA A 73 -9.16 -6.06 7.59
C ALA A 73 -9.87 -5.95 6.23
N VAL A 74 -11.21 -5.98 6.22
CA VAL A 74 -12.00 -5.83 4.98
C VAL A 74 -11.72 -4.47 4.33
N LEU A 75 -11.77 -3.38 5.10
CA LEU A 75 -11.46 -2.04 4.58
C LEU A 75 -10.04 -1.97 4.01
N TYR A 76 -9.06 -2.57 4.70
CA TYR A 76 -7.66 -2.56 4.26
C TYR A 76 -7.46 -3.26 2.91
N PHE A 77 -8.09 -4.42 2.69
CA PHE A 77 -7.89 -5.17 1.44
C PHE A 77 -8.86 -4.78 0.31
N VAL A 78 -10.05 -4.26 0.65
CA VAL A 78 -11.09 -3.98 -0.34
C VAL A 78 -11.20 -2.50 -0.65
N VAL A 79 -11.02 -1.59 0.30
CA VAL A 79 -11.29 -0.16 0.09
C VAL A 79 -9.99 0.63 -0.11
N LEU A 80 -8.99 0.40 0.73
CA LEU A 80 -7.72 1.13 0.70
C LEU A 80 -6.99 1.05 -0.66
N PRO A 81 -6.97 -0.09 -1.39
CA PRO A 81 -6.33 -0.14 -2.70
C PRO A 81 -6.98 0.81 -3.70
N PHE A 82 -8.32 0.91 -3.72
CA PHE A 82 -9.02 1.82 -4.65
C PHE A 82 -8.82 3.29 -4.28
N LEU A 83 -8.60 3.59 -3.00
CA LEU A 83 -8.26 4.94 -2.55
C LEU A 83 -6.82 5.32 -2.90
N TYR A 84 -5.87 4.42 -2.65
CA TYR A 84 -4.45 4.73 -2.77
C TYR A 84 -3.90 4.57 -4.19
N GLN A 85 -4.33 3.56 -4.96
CA GLN A 85 -3.77 3.30 -6.29
C GLN A 85 -3.88 4.50 -7.25
N PRO A 86 -5.00 5.26 -7.31
CA PRO A 86 -5.07 6.47 -8.13
C PRO A 86 -4.08 7.57 -7.72
N MET A 87 -3.91 7.78 -6.42
CA MET A 87 -2.94 8.76 -5.90
C MET A 87 -1.50 8.31 -6.16
N VAL A 88 -1.23 7.03 -5.93
CA VAL A 88 0.08 6.42 -6.16
C VAL A 88 0.45 6.44 -7.64
N ALA A 89 -0.49 6.17 -8.56
CA ALA A 89 -0.26 6.30 -10.00
C ALA A 89 0.30 7.69 -10.37
N LYS A 90 -0.34 8.74 -9.83
CA LYS A 90 0.11 10.13 -10.02
C LYS A 90 1.48 10.37 -9.40
N LEU A 91 1.73 9.85 -8.20
CA LEU A 91 3.02 9.97 -7.52
C LEU A 91 4.17 9.28 -8.27
N ILE A 92 3.89 8.19 -9.00
CA ILE A 92 4.86 7.51 -9.85
C ILE A 92 5.09 8.26 -11.18
N GLY A 93 4.22 9.21 -11.54
CA GLY A 93 4.36 10.06 -12.73
C GLY A 93 3.38 9.75 -13.86
N PHE A 94 2.32 8.98 -13.60
CA PHE A 94 1.23 8.75 -14.55
C PHE A 94 0.15 9.84 -14.42
N LYS A 95 -0.65 10.09 -15.47
CA LYS A 95 -1.76 11.05 -15.37
C LYS A 95 -2.87 10.57 -14.43
N GLY A 96 -3.01 9.26 -14.30
CA GLY A 96 -3.95 8.61 -13.38
C GLY A 96 -3.82 7.09 -13.41
N LEU A 97 -4.69 6.40 -12.69
CA LEU A 97 -4.67 4.93 -12.60
C LEU A 97 -4.91 4.26 -13.96
N ARG A 98 -5.78 4.82 -14.79
CA ARG A 98 -6.08 4.28 -16.13
C ARG A 98 -4.85 4.27 -17.02
N ASP A 99 -4.13 5.38 -17.09
CA ASP A 99 -2.86 5.52 -17.83
C ASP A 99 -1.79 4.53 -17.35
N TYR A 100 -1.77 4.24 -16.03
CA TYR A 100 -0.92 3.19 -15.47
C TYR A 100 -1.33 1.78 -15.92
N ILE A 101 -2.61 1.46 -15.89
CA ILE A 101 -3.14 0.14 -16.32
C ILE A 101 -2.90 -0.06 -17.82
N ASP A 102 -3.28 0.93 -18.63
CA ASP A 102 -3.10 0.90 -20.09
C ASP A 102 -1.61 0.65 -20.43
N TYR A 103 -0.68 1.28 -19.72
CA TYR A 103 0.75 1.04 -19.92
C TYR A 103 1.18 -0.39 -19.59
N LEU A 104 0.63 -1.00 -18.52
CA LEU A 104 0.95 -2.38 -18.16
C LEU A 104 0.39 -3.38 -19.17
N GLU A 105 -0.81 -3.12 -19.69
CA GLU A 105 -1.48 -4.00 -20.67
C GLU A 105 -0.77 -3.97 -22.04
N HIS A 106 -0.33 -2.81 -22.52
CA HIS A 106 0.32 -2.68 -23.84
C HIS A 106 1.79 -3.12 -23.89
N ARG A 107 2.36 -3.60 -22.78
CA ARG A 107 3.73 -4.11 -22.68
C ARG A 107 3.79 -5.65 -22.54
N HIS A 108 2.65 -6.31 -22.41
CA HIS A 108 2.50 -7.76 -22.46
C HIS A 108 2.15 -8.22 -23.88
#